data_AF-F3BA65-F1
#
_entry.id   AF-F3BA65-F1
#
_cell.length_a   1.000
_cell.length_b   1.000
_cell.length_c   1.000
_cell.angle_alpha   90.00
_cell.angle_beta   90.00
_cell.angle_gamma   90.00
#
_symmetry.space_group_name_H-M   'P 1'
#
loop_
_entity.id
_entity.type
_entity.pdbx_description
1 polymer ?
#
loop_
_entity_poly.entity_id
_entity_poly.type
_entity_poly.pdbx_seq_one_letter_code
_entity_poly.pdbx_strand_id
1 'polypeptide(L)'
;MNGKKIRIIKKNDEYSMEYQIGDIFTVDGTWYGGVNVRSASGVPLSLDKEEYEEVEERQARKIDLYSYQLGVMDCLCEMVGEGIKPTAVSRKFDTEEERDSCEEEVKKLCDKYGILYRKEEKYFYIFFTDENKLKE
;
A
#
# COMPACT_ATOMS: atom_id res chain seq x y z
N MET A 1 -9.66 18.92 13.25
CA MET A 1 -8.80 18.99 14.45
C MET A 1 -8.10 17.66 14.57
N ASN A 2 -6.77 17.64 14.42
CA ASN A 2 -5.98 16.41 14.31
C ASN A 2 -6.16 15.52 15.55
N GLY A 3 -6.79 14.36 15.36
CA GLY A 3 -6.86 13.30 16.35
C GLY A 3 -5.52 12.59 16.44
N LYS A 4 -4.58 13.15 17.23
CA LYS A 4 -3.31 12.50 17.52
C LYS A 4 -3.58 11.08 18.04
N LYS A 5 -2.88 10.10 17.49
CA LYS A 5 -2.94 8.72 17.94
C LYS A 5 -1.70 8.38 18.73
N ILE A 6 -1.88 7.55 19.75
CA ILE A 6 -0.79 7.02 20.56
C ILE A 6 -0.87 5.50 20.55
N ARG A 7 0.28 4.84 20.66
CA ARG A 7 0.37 3.38 20.85
C ARG A 7 0.97 3.11 22.20
N ILE A 8 0.33 2.23 22.98
CA ILE A 8 0.86 1.79 24.27
C ILE A 8 2.10 0.92 24.04
N ILE A 9 3.22 1.29 24.64
CA ILE A 9 4.49 0.54 24.58
C ILE A 9 4.82 -0.14 25.91
N LYS A 10 4.20 0.31 27.00
CA LYS A 10 4.44 -0.18 28.35
C LYS A 10 3.18 0.01 29.20
N LYS A 11 2.95 -0.90 30.15
CA LYS A 11 1.91 -0.75 31.18
C LYS A 11 2.58 -0.38 32.50
N ASN A 12 2.19 0.74 33.10
CA ASN A 12 2.53 1.00 34.50
C ASN A 12 1.53 0.33 35.45
N ASP A 13 0.28 0.14 35.01
CA ASP A 13 -0.71 -0.66 35.72
C ASP A 13 -0.84 -2.05 35.07
N GLU A 14 -0.18 -3.04 35.67
CA GLU A 14 -0.18 -4.43 35.19
C GLU A 14 -1.54 -5.12 35.31
N TYR A 15 -2.44 -4.64 36.18
CA TYR A 15 -3.75 -5.25 36.42
C TYR A 15 -4.86 -4.64 35.57
N SER A 16 -4.62 -3.49 34.94
CA SER A 16 -5.61 -2.86 34.09
C SER A 16 -5.97 -3.76 32.90
N MET A 17 -7.26 -4.04 32.75
CA MET A 17 -7.80 -4.73 31.57
C MET A 17 -8.23 -3.76 30.47
N GLU A 18 -8.26 -2.46 30.77
CA GLU A 18 -8.79 -1.42 29.88
C GLU A 18 -7.85 -1.07 28.72
N TYR A 19 -6.56 -1.41 28.86
CA TYR A 19 -5.55 -1.21 27.82
C TYR A 19 -4.46 -2.29 27.89
N GLN A 20 -3.91 -2.63 26.74
CA GLN A 20 -2.82 -3.57 26.56
C GLN A 20 -1.67 -2.94 25.78
N ILE A 21 -0.47 -3.50 25.92
CA ILE A 21 0.68 -3.10 25.09
C ILE A 21 0.34 -3.39 23.62
N GLY A 22 0.55 -2.39 22.77
CA GLY A 22 0.21 -2.41 21.35
C GLY A 22 -1.12 -1.74 21.00
N ASP A 23 -1.98 -1.45 21.98
CA ASP A 23 -3.25 -0.77 21.72
C ASP A 23 -3.01 0.66 21.21
N ILE A 24 -3.88 1.09 20.29
CA ILE A 24 -3.83 2.43 19.69
C ILE A 24 -5.06 3.22 20.11
N PHE A 25 -4.83 4.38 20.72
CA PHE A 25 -5.89 5.27 21.18
C PHE A 25 -5.82 6.64 20.49
N THR A 26 -6.98 7.28 20.36
CA THR A 26 -7.08 8.68 19.96
C THR A 26 -7.02 9.55 21.22
N VAL A 27 -6.17 10.59 21.19
CA VAL A 27 -5.98 11.49 22.32
C VAL A 27 -7.16 12.45 22.45
N ASP A 28 -7.83 12.41 23.60
CA ASP A 28 -8.92 13.32 23.96
C ASP A 28 -8.40 14.61 24.61
N GLY A 29 -7.27 14.54 25.31
CA GLY A 29 -6.63 15.69 25.98
C GLY A 29 -5.19 15.42 26.39
N THR A 30 -4.43 16.48 26.66
CA THR A 30 -3.04 16.39 27.13
C THR A 30 -2.90 17.06 28.48
N TRP A 31 -1.99 16.56 29.32
CA TRP A 31 -1.61 17.17 30.59
C TRP A 31 -0.08 17.11 30.75
N TYR A 32 0.48 17.73 31.79
CA TYR A 32 1.94 17.93 31.91
C TYR A 32 2.75 16.61 31.81
N GLY A 33 2.25 15.53 32.41
CA GLY A 33 2.92 14.23 32.44
C GLY A 33 2.45 13.22 31.40
N GLY A 34 1.42 13.54 30.59
CA GLY A 34 0.77 12.50 29.80
C GLY A 34 -0.40 12.95 28.94
N VAL A 35 -1.26 11.99 28.63
CA VAL A 35 -2.46 12.15 27.80
C VAL A 35 -3.66 11.50 28.46
N ASN A 36 -4.84 11.99 28.11
CA ASN A 36 -6.11 11.37 28.42
C ASN A 36 -6.68 10.75 27.16
N VAL A 37 -7.15 9.50 27.29
CA VAL A 37 -7.81 8.74 26.24
C VAL A 37 -9.07 8.08 26.79
N ARG A 38 -9.94 7.61 25.91
CA ARG A 38 -11.06 6.72 26.29
C ARG A 38 -10.77 5.30 25.82
N SER A 39 -10.95 4.33 26.71
CA SER A 39 -10.86 2.91 26.38
C SER A 39 -12.04 2.49 25.49
N ALA A 40 -11.99 1.27 24.95
CA ALA A 40 -13.08 0.69 24.17
C ALA A 40 -14.40 0.58 24.97
N SER A 41 -14.32 0.45 26.31
CA SER A 41 -15.47 0.42 27.21
C SER A 41 -16.01 1.82 27.52
N GLY A 42 -15.33 2.88 27.08
CA GLY A 42 -15.67 4.28 27.33
C GLY A 42 -15.12 4.82 28.65
N VAL A 43 -14.30 4.05 29.37
CA VAL A 43 -13.65 4.48 30.61
C VAL A 43 -12.53 5.49 30.27
N PRO A 44 -12.47 6.66 30.94
CA PRO A 44 -11.37 7.59 30.77
C PRO A 44 -10.09 7.04 31.40
N LEU A 45 -9.02 7.00 30.62
CA LEU A 45 -7.69 6.57 31.03
C LEU A 45 -6.72 7.76 30.96
N SER A 46 -5.88 7.89 31.97
CA SER A 46 -4.76 8.83 31.99
C SER A 46 -3.47 8.03 31.85
N LEU A 47 -2.70 8.30 30.80
CA LEU A 47 -1.50 7.57 30.43
C LEU A 47 -0.29 8.51 30.52
N ASP A 48 0.77 8.06 31.18
CA ASP A 48 2.03 8.80 31.31
C ASP A 48 2.82 8.75 30.00
N LYS A 49 3.64 9.77 29.73
CA LYS A 49 4.49 9.87 28.52
C LYS A 49 5.41 8.67 28.29
N GLU A 50 5.75 7.92 29.33
CA GLU A 50 6.59 6.73 29.24
C GLU A 50 5.80 5.46 28.83
N GLU A 51 4.47 5.50 28.91
CA GLU A 51 3.60 4.36 28.60
C GLU A 51 3.25 4.25 27.12
N TYR A 52 3.42 5.32 26.36
CA TYR A 52 3.02 5.40 24.96
C TYR A 52 4.04 6.09 24.07
N GLU A 53 3.90 5.86 22.78
CA GLU A 53 4.56 6.64 21.73
C GLU A 53 3.51 7.26 20.79
N GLU A 54 3.81 8.43 20.23
CA GLU A 54 2.94 9.03 19.22
C GLU A 54 2.99 8.22 17.93
N VAL A 55 1.83 7.81 17.44
CA VAL A 55 1.69 7.15 16.14
C VAL A 55 1.45 8.22 15.11
N GLU A 56 2.47 8.49 14.32
CA GLU A 56 2.27 9.15 13.04
C GLU A 56 1.37 8.23 12.20
N GLU A 57 0.12 8.65 11.95
CA GLU A 57 -0.66 8.07 10.87
C GLU A 57 0.14 8.34 9.60
N ARG A 58 0.94 7.37 9.19
CA ARG A 58 1.44 7.31 7.83
C ARG A 58 0.18 7.25 6.99
N GLN A 59 -0.29 8.41 6.53
CA GLN A 59 -1.40 8.50 5.59
C GLN A 59 -1.07 7.49 4.52
N ALA A 60 -1.88 6.43 4.42
CA ALA A 60 -1.75 5.49 3.34
C ALA A 60 -1.76 6.37 2.10
N ARG A 61 -0.61 6.48 1.41
CA ARG A 61 -0.52 7.33 0.23
C ARG A 61 -1.64 6.85 -0.67
N LYS A 62 -2.58 7.73 -0.99
CA LYS A 62 -3.68 7.37 -1.86
C LYS A 62 -3.04 6.95 -3.18
N ILE A 63 -2.98 5.65 -3.42
CA ILE A 63 -2.42 5.10 -4.65
C ILE A 63 -3.37 5.56 -5.74
N ASP A 64 -2.88 6.44 -6.61
CA ASP A 64 -3.64 6.87 -7.76
C ASP A 64 -3.76 5.70 -8.76
N LEU A 65 -4.70 5.83 -9.69
CA LEU A 65 -5.02 4.75 -10.61
C LEU A 65 -3.82 4.36 -11.50
N TYR A 66 -2.98 5.34 -11.89
CA TYR A 66 -1.78 5.09 -12.70
C TYR A 66 -0.75 4.28 -11.91
N SER A 67 -0.47 4.68 -10.67
CA SER A 67 0.42 3.93 -9.77
C SER A 67 -0.06 2.50 -9.52
N TYR A 68 -1.37 2.30 -9.35
CA TYR A 68 -1.96 0.98 -9.21
C TYR A 68 -1.75 0.12 -10.46
N GLN A 69 -1.99 0.69 -11.65
CA GLN A 69 -1.82 -0.01 -12.92
C GLN A 69 -0.38 -0.45 -13.15
N LEU A 70 0.59 0.43 -12.90
CA LEU A 70 2.01 0.08 -13.03
C LEU A 70 2.39 -1.04 -12.07
N GLY A 71 1.90 -1.03 -10.83
CA GLY A 71 2.13 -2.12 -9.88
C GLY A 71 1.54 -3.45 -10.35
N VAL A 72 0.35 -3.43 -10.98
CA VAL A 72 -0.22 -4.64 -11.60
C VAL A 72 0.65 -5.12 -12.75
N MET A 73 1.10 -4.22 -13.62
CA MET A 73 1.96 -4.56 -14.76
C MET A 73 3.32 -5.12 -14.33
N ASP A 74 3.93 -4.59 -13.27
CA ASP A 74 5.19 -5.08 -12.71
C ASP A 74 5.08 -6.57 -12.35
N CYS A 75 4.00 -6.93 -11.64
CA CYS A 75 3.72 -8.32 -11.29
C CYS A 75 3.45 -9.21 -12.53
N LEU A 76 2.74 -8.69 -13.54
CA LEU A 76 2.53 -9.42 -14.79
C LEU A 76 3.84 -9.66 -15.54
N CYS A 77 4.73 -8.67 -15.57
CA CYS A 77 6.03 -8.78 -16.22
C CYS A 77 6.91 -9.80 -15.49
N GLU A 78 6.94 -9.77 -14.15
CA GLU A 78 7.66 -10.76 -13.33
C GLU A 78 7.16 -12.18 -13.60
N MET A 79 5.84 -12.41 -13.59
CA MET A 79 5.27 -13.73 -13.88
C MET A 79 5.67 -14.25 -15.27
N VAL A 80 5.77 -13.36 -16.26
CA VAL A 80 6.15 -13.74 -17.63
C VAL A 80 7.66 -13.98 -17.74
N GLY A 81 8.48 -13.13 -17.14
CA GLY A 81 9.95 -13.26 -17.12
C GLY A 81 10.41 -14.53 -16.42
N GLU A 82 9.75 -14.90 -15.32
CA GLU A 82 10.01 -16.15 -14.58
C GLU A 82 9.37 -17.39 -15.23
N GLY A 83 8.66 -17.23 -16.36
CA GLY A 83 8.04 -18.33 -17.09
C GLY A 83 6.83 -18.96 -16.39
N ILE A 84 6.31 -18.33 -15.33
CA ILE A 84 5.06 -18.75 -14.64
C ILE A 84 3.88 -18.65 -15.61
N LYS A 85 3.90 -17.62 -16.48
CA LYS A 85 2.94 -17.48 -17.58
C LYS A 85 3.66 -17.26 -18.91
N PRO A 86 3.17 -17.85 -20.02
CA PRO A 86 3.75 -17.61 -21.34
C PRO A 86 3.51 -16.16 -21.82
N THR A 87 2.35 -15.60 -21.47
CA THR A 87 1.90 -14.27 -21.88
C THR A 87 1.03 -13.67 -20.79
N ALA A 88 1.04 -12.34 -20.66
CA ALA A 88 0.14 -11.59 -19.81
C ALA A 88 -0.45 -10.38 -20.54
N VAL A 89 -1.65 -9.96 -20.14
CA VAL A 89 -2.34 -8.79 -20.72
C VAL A 89 -2.66 -7.83 -19.59
N SER A 90 -2.36 -6.55 -19.78
CA SER A 90 -2.75 -5.51 -18.84
C SER A 90 -4.27 -5.37 -18.76
N ARG A 91 -4.75 -4.55 -17.81
CA ARG A 91 -6.14 -4.08 -17.91
C ARG A 91 -6.36 -3.35 -19.24
N LYS A 92 -7.63 -3.26 -19.64
CA LYS A 92 -8.08 -2.31 -20.65
C LYS A 92 -7.96 -0.89 -20.08
N PHE A 93 -7.39 0.00 -20.87
CA PHE A 93 -7.34 1.44 -20.63
C PHE A 93 -8.58 2.15 -21.17
N ASP A 94 -8.90 3.30 -20.58
CA ASP A 94 -10.09 4.05 -20.97
C ASP A 94 -9.81 4.91 -22.21
N THR A 95 -8.56 5.41 -22.36
CA THR A 95 -8.09 6.13 -23.55
C THR A 95 -6.69 5.69 -24.00
N GLU A 96 -6.30 6.04 -25.24
CA GLU A 96 -4.95 5.77 -25.74
C GLU A 96 -3.89 6.60 -25.03
N GLU A 97 -4.21 7.85 -24.69
CA GLU A 97 -3.29 8.76 -24.00
C GLU A 97 -2.98 8.23 -22.59
N GLU A 98 -3.98 7.67 -21.90
CA GLU A 98 -3.77 7.02 -20.60
C GLU A 98 -2.81 5.82 -20.74
N ARG A 99 -3.04 4.96 -21.75
CA ARG A 99 -2.15 3.83 -22.05
C ARG A 99 -0.72 4.32 -22.32
N ASP A 100 -0.57 5.24 -23.27
CA ASP A 100 0.74 5.70 -23.74
C ASP A 100 1.50 6.49 -22.67
N SER A 101 0.81 7.08 -21.68
CA SER A 101 1.46 7.69 -20.50
C SER A 101 2.27 6.67 -19.65
N CYS A 102 1.96 5.38 -19.76
CA CYS A 102 2.66 4.30 -19.08
C CYS A 102 3.86 3.76 -19.87
N GLU A 103 4.04 4.16 -21.14
CA GLU A 103 4.95 3.48 -22.08
C GLU A 103 6.41 3.46 -21.63
N GLU A 104 6.92 4.59 -21.12
CA GLU A 104 8.30 4.67 -20.61
C GLU A 104 8.52 3.74 -19.40
N GLU A 105 7.54 3.61 -18.51
CA GLU A 105 7.63 2.72 -17.35
C GLU A 105 7.47 1.25 -17.76
N VAL A 106 6.54 0.96 -18.68
CA VAL A 106 6.38 -0.38 -19.28
C VAL A 106 7.67 -0.85 -19.93
N LYS A 107 8.36 0.02 -20.66
CA LYS A 107 9.66 -0.30 -21.26
C LYS A 107 10.70 -0.68 -20.20
N LYS A 108 10.80 0.10 -19.11
CA LYS A 108 11.71 -0.21 -17.99
C LYS A 108 11.38 -1.55 -17.33
N LEU A 109 10.10 -1.86 -17.13
CA LEU A 109 9.67 -3.15 -16.59
C LEU A 109 10.09 -4.29 -17.53
N CYS A 110 9.87 -4.14 -18.82
CA CYS A 110 10.24 -5.15 -19.81
C CYS A 110 11.76 -5.37 -19.85
N ASP A 111 12.55 -4.30 -19.84
CA ASP A 111 14.01 -4.35 -19.75
C ASP A 111 14.48 -5.04 -18.46
N LYS A 112 13.82 -4.77 -17.32
CA LYS A 112 14.14 -5.36 -16.02
C LYS A 112 13.95 -6.88 -16.00
N TYR A 113 12.87 -7.38 -16.58
CA TYR A 113 12.53 -8.81 -16.56
C TYR A 113 12.97 -9.58 -17.81
N GLY A 114 13.60 -8.90 -18.79
CA GLY A 114 14.06 -9.53 -20.02
C GLY A 114 12.90 -10.02 -20.90
N ILE A 115 11.79 -9.28 -20.93
CA ILE A 115 10.60 -9.62 -21.71
C ILE A 115 10.30 -8.54 -22.76
N LEU A 116 9.37 -8.84 -23.66
CA LEU A 116 8.89 -7.94 -24.69
C LEU A 116 7.44 -7.54 -24.42
N TYR A 117 7.03 -6.42 -25.03
CA TYR A 117 5.64 -6.00 -25.02
C TYR A 117 5.18 -5.55 -26.41
N ARG A 118 3.86 -5.59 -26.62
CA ARG A 118 3.21 -4.92 -27.75
C ARG A 118 1.96 -4.16 -27.32
N LYS A 119 1.65 -3.09 -28.07
CA LYS A 119 0.38 -2.37 -28.01
C LYS A 119 -0.59 -3.02 -28.98
N GLU A 120 -1.84 -3.22 -28.57
CA GLU A 120 -2.93 -3.75 -29.40
C GLU A 120 -4.08 -2.75 -29.53
N GLU A 121 -4.87 -2.88 -30.60
CA GLU A 121 -5.89 -1.92 -31.05
C GLU A 121 -7.01 -1.64 -30.02
N LYS A 122 -7.13 -2.45 -28.95
CA LYS A 122 -8.21 -2.36 -27.95
C LYS A 122 -7.74 -1.86 -26.58
N TYR A 123 -6.70 -1.02 -26.56
CA TYR A 123 -6.25 -0.27 -25.37
C TYR A 123 -5.63 -1.15 -24.27
N PHE A 124 -4.70 -2.06 -24.60
CA PHE A 124 -3.95 -2.83 -23.61
C PHE A 124 -2.51 -3.11 -24.06
N TYR A 125 -1.67 -3.46 -23.09
CA TYR A 125 -0.34 -4.02 -23.29
C TYR A 125 -0.41 -5.54 -23.20
N ILE A 126 0.29 -6.22 -24.10
CA ILE A 126 0.55 -7.67 -24.02
C ILE A 126 2.04 -7.85 -23.73
N PHE A 127 2.37 -8.65 -22.72
CA PHE A 127 3.73 -8.98 -22.28
C PHE A 127 4.05 -10.45 -22.59
N PHE A 128 5.24 -10.74 -23.13
CA PHE A 128 5.65 -12.08 -23.57
C PHE A 128 7.19 -12.22 -23.66
N THR A 129 7.71 -13.44 -23.64
CA THR A 129 9.16 -13.72 -23.72
C THR A 129 9.70 -13.99 -25.14
N ASP A 130 8.87 -14.47 -26.07
CA ASP A 130 9.30 -14.90 -27.40
C ASP A 130 8.25 -14.55 -28.47
N GLU A 131 8.65 -13.98 -29.61
CA GLU A 131 7.73 -13.58 -30.70
C GLU A 131 6.96 -14.78 -31.31
N ASN A 132 7.43 -16.01 -31.08
CA ASN A 132 6.84 -17.22 -31.65
C ASN A 132 5.63 -17.79 -30.88
N LYS A 133 5.26 -17.27 -29.70
CA LYS A 133 4.13 -17.80 -28.91
C LYS A 133 2.76 -17.17 -29.20
N LEU A 134 2.68 -16.25 -30.17
CA LEU A 134 1.42 -15.59 -30.57
C LEU A 134 0.72 -16.26 -31.77
N LYS A 135 1.18 -17.45 -32.20
CA LYS A 135 0.58 -18.24 -33.30
C LYS A 135 0.21 -19.64 -32.85
N GLU A 136 -0.69 -19.78 -31.87
CA GLU A 136 -1.49 -20.99 -31.67
C GLU A 136 -2.93 -20.60 -31.33
#